data_AF-A0A1T5I2S5-F1
#
_entry.id   AF-A0A1T5I2S5-F1
#
_cell.length_a   1.000
_cell.length_b   1.000
_cell.length_c   1.000
_cell.angle_alpha   90.00
_cell.angle_beta   90.00
_cell.angle_gamma   90.00
#
_symmetry.space_group_name_H-M   'P 1'
#
loop_
_entity.id
_entity.type
_entity.pdbx_description
1 polymer ?
#
loop_
_entity_poly.entity_id
_entity_poly.type
_entity_poly.pdbx_seq_one_letter_code
_entity_poly.pdbx_strand_id
1 'polypeptide(L)'
;MKRQNGFTLIELVVVIVILGILAVTAAPKFLNLQDDARASSLQGLKGAIEGAAGITYGKAAIQGKEAAVSGSVDNIAIVYGYPAATSAALISAVTGLAEDWKVVAGYPKPNTIAYTYKSNDSTSECLVTYVQAQSVSQAATTVVVPGAGCNPSSK
;
A
#
# COMPACT_ATOMS: atom_id res chain seq x y z
N MET A 1 43.48 -47.49 -5.85
CA MET A 1 43.48 -46.04 -6.10
C MET A 1 42.26 -45.70 -6.96
N LYS A 2 41.27 -44.96 -6.42
CA LYS A 2 40.15 -44.45 -7.22
C LYS A 2 40.65 -43.28 -8.06
N ARG A 3 40.51 -43.33 -9.38
CA ARG A 3 40.77 -42.18 -10.26
C ARG A 3 39.74 -41.10 -9.95
N GLN A 4 40.18 -39.91 -9.55
CA GLN A 4 39.32 -38.73 -9.52
C GLN A 4 39.20 -38.23 -10.96
N ASN A 5 38.01 -38.35 -11.54
CA ASN A 5 37.68 -37.63 -12.77
C ASN A 5 37.52 -36.16 -12.41
N GLY A 6 38.54 -35.35 -12.74
CA GLY A 6 38.44 -33.90 -12.60
C GLY A 6 37.46 -33.31 -13.61
N PHE A 7 36.88 -32.16 -13.27
CA PHE A 7 36.07 -31.36 -14.19
C PHE A 7 36.95 -30.84 -15.34
N THR A 8 36.45 -30.88 -16.57
CA THR A 8 37.16 -30.30 -17.72
C THR A 8 36.98 -28.78 -17.75
N LEU A 9 37.97 -28.06 -18.29
CA LEU A 9 37.86 -26.60 -18.47
C LEU A 9 36.67 -26.22 -19.35
N ILE A 10 36.35 -27.03 -20.36
CA ILE A 10 35.23 -26.76 -21.26
C ILE A 10 33.88 -26.92 -20.54
N GLU A 11 33.72 -27.90 -19.66
CA GLU A 11 32.49 -28.05 -18.87
C GLU A 11 32.26 -26.83 -17.97
N LEU A 12 33.31 -26.31 -17.33
CA LEU A 12 33.22 -25.10 -16.51
C LEU A 12 32.80 -23.87 -17.35
N VAL A 13 33.39 -23.71 -18.54
CA VAL A 13 33.06 -22.60 -19.46
C VAL A 13 31.62 -22.69 -19.95
N VAL A 14 31.13 -23.87 -20.32
CA VAL A 14 29.75 -24.04 -20.78
C VAL A 14 28.76 -23.71 -19.65
N VAL A 15 29.04 -24.09 -18.40
CA VAL A 15 28.19 -23.77 -17.26
C VAL A 15 28.06 -22.27 -17.04
N ILE A 16 29.16 -21.51 -17.05
CA ILE A 16 29.09 -20.05 -16.87
C ILE A 16 28.36 -19.34 -18.02
N VAL A 17 28.50 -19.84 -19.25
CA VAL A 17 27.78 -19.30 -20.41
C VAL A 17 26.27 -19.52 -20.27
N ILE A 18 25.85 -20.73 -19.88
CA ILE A 18 24.43 -21.04 -19.65
C ILE A 18 23.87 -20.18 -18.51
N LEU A 19 24.60 -20.06 -17.38
CA LEU A 19 24.19 -19.20 -16.28
C LEU A 19 24.09 -17.72 -16.69
N GLY A 20 24.99 -17.25 -17.57
CA GLY A 20 24.93 -15.89 -18.13
C GLY A 20 23.65 -15.63 -18.92
N ILE A 21 23.24 -16.56 -19.79
CA ILE A 21 22.01 -16.44 -20.59
C ILE A 21 20.77 -16.46 -19.67
N LEU A 22 20.75 -17.35 -18.68
CA LEU A 22 19.64 -17.43 -17.71
C LEU A 22 19.53 -16.16 -16.87
N ALA A 23 20.66 -15.58 -16.44
CA ALA A 23 20.66 -14.35 -15.65
C ALA A 23 20.07 -13.16 -16.43
N VAL A 24 20.47 -12.97 -17.70
CA VAL A 24 19.99 -11.85 -18.53
C VAL A 24 18.49 -11.93 -18.82
N THR A 25 17.95 -13.14 -18.98
CA THR A 25 16.51 -13.35 -19.22
C THR A 25 15.67 -13.28 -17.94
N ALA A 26 16.22 -13.69 -16.79
CA ALA A 26 15.51 -13.69 -15.51
C ALA A 26 15.52 -12.31 -14.81
N ALA A 27 16.61 -11.54 -14.93
CA ALA A 27 16.78 -10.29 -14.19
C ALA A 27 15.68 -9.24 -14.47
N PRO A 28 15.27 -8.95 -15.72
CA PRO A 28 14.21 -7.99 -16.00
C PRO A 28 12.87 -8.39 -15.38
N LYS A 29 12.54 -9.69 -15.40
CA LYS A 29 11.30 -10.22 -14.82
C LYS A 29 11.31 -10.13 -13.29
N PHE A 30 12.45 -10.41 -12.66
CA PHE A 30 12.60 -10.32 -11.20
C PHE A 30 12.45 -8.89 -10.68
N LEU A 31 12.96 -7.90 -11.42
CA LEU A 31 12.80 -6.49 -11.07
C LEU A 31 11.32 -6.06 -11.13
N ASN A 32 10.60 -6.42 -12.19
CA ASN A 32 9.17 -6.08 -12.33
C ASN A 32 8.27 -6.72 -11.25
N LEU A 33 8.61 -7.93 -10.79
CA LEU A 33 7.83 -8.62 -9.74
C LEU A 33 7.82 -7.88 -8.40
N GLN A 34 8.89 -7.17 -8.06
CA GLN A 34 8.94 -6.39 -6.82
C GLN A 34 8.06 -5.14 -6.90
N ASP A 35 8.10 -4.47 -8.05
CA ASP A 35 7.27 -3.28 -8.32
C ASP A 35 5.78 -3.66 -8.32
N ASP A 36 5.43 -4.79 -8.94
CA ASP A 36 4.07 -5.34 -8.93
C ASP A 36 3.60 -5.72 -7.52
N ALA A 37 4.47 -6.33 -6.72
CA ALA A 37 4.15 -6.68 -5.34
C ALA A 37 3.87 -5.42 -4.49
N ARG A 38 4.66 -4.36 -4.71
CA ARG A 38 4.45 -3.05 -4.07
C ARG A 38 3.19 -2.35 -4.59
N ALA A 39 2.92 -2.35 -5.88
CA ALA A 39 1.68 -1.78 -6.41
C ALA A 39 0.45 -2.51 -5.84
N SER A 40 0.51 -3.85 -5.79
CA SER A 40 -0.56 -4.69 -5.25
C SER A 40 -0.79 -4.47 -3.77
N SER A 41 0.26 -4.28 -2.98
CA SER A 41 0.15 -4.03 -1.54
C SER A 41 -0.45 -2.64 -1.25
N LEU A 42 -0.12 -1.61 -2.04
CA LEU A 42 -0.81 -0.31 -1.96
C LEU A 42 -2.30 -0.43 -2.30
N GLN A 43 -2.63 -1.23 -3.31
CA GLN A 43 -4.02 -1.50 -3.67
C GLN A 43 -4.75 -2.29 -2.58
N GLY A 44 -4.07 -3.22 -1.91
CA GLY A 44 -4.58 -3.94 -0.73
C GLY A 44 -4.88 -2.98 0.42
N LEU A 45 -3.96 -2.06 0.71
CA LEU A 45 -4.18 -1.02 1.72
C LEU A 45 -5.36 -0.10 1.36
N LYS A 46 -5.47 0.32 0.10
CA LYS A 46 -6.64 1.08 -0.37
C LYS A 46 -7.93 0.34 -0.03
N GLY A 47 -8.03 -0.95 -0.38
CA GLY A 47 -9.20 -1.77 -0.09
C GLY A 47 -9.48 -1.91 1.41
N ALA A 48 -8.44 -2.05 2.24
CA ALA A 48 -8.58 -2.11 3.69
C ALA A 48 -9.16 -0.81 4.27
N ILE A 49 -8.67 0.35 3.83
CA ILE A 49 -9.18 1.66 4.25
C ILE A 49 -10.62 1.87 3.78
N GLU A 50 -10.94 1.54 2.53
CA GLU A 50 -12.31 1.64 2.00
C GLU A 50 -13.29 0.74 2.75
N GLY A 51 -12.89 -0.50 3.04
CA GLY A 51 -13.68 -1.43 3.84
C GLY A 51 -13.93 -0.92 5.26
N ALA A 52 -12.88 -0.45 5.94
CA ALA A 52 -13.00 0.11 7.29
C ALA A 52 -13.86 1.39 7.33
N ALA A 53 -13.73 2.24 6.31
CA ALA A 53 -14.56 3.44 6.16
C ALA A 53 -16.04 3.08 5.99
N GLY A 54 -16.35 2.06 5.18
CA GLY A 54 -17.72 1.55 5.02
C GLY A 54 -18.31 0.96 6.31
N ILE A 55 -17.51 0.20 7.06
CA ILE A 55 -17.93 -0.35 8.36
C ILE A 55 -18.19 0.77 9.37
N THR A 56 -17.29 1.76 9.44
CA THR A 56 -17.43 2.92 10.34
C THR A 56 -18.70 3.72 10.01
N TYR A 57 -18.96 3.95 8.73
CA TYR A 57 -20.18 4.59 8.26
C TYR A 57 -21.44 3.81 8.66
N GLY A 58 -21.44 2.48 8.47
CA GLY A 58 -22.55 1.63 8.89
C GLY A 58 -22.83 1.74 10.39
N LYS A 59 -21.79 1.75 11.23
CA LYS A 59 -21.94 1.95 12.67
C LYS A 59 -22.44 3.36 13.01
N ALA A 60 -21.97 4.38 12.30
CA ALA A 60 -22.44 5.75 12.47
C ALA A 60 -23.93 5.89 12.12
N ALA A 61 -24.38 5.26 11.04
CA ALA A 61 -25.78 5.25 10.63
C ALA A 61 -26.70 4.59 11.66
N ILE A 62 -26.27 3.48 12.26
CA ILE A 62 -27.01 2.81 13.35
C ILE A 62 -27.16 3.73 14.57
N GLN A 63 -26.16 4.58 14.81
CA GLN A 63 -26.16 5.55 15.92
C GLN A 63 -26.78 6.91 15.54
N GLY A 64 -27.29 7.10 14.32
CA GLY A 64 -27.85 8.37 13.84
C GLY A 64 -26.82 9.49 13.70
N LYS A 65 -25.55 9.15 13.44
CA LYS A 65 -24.41 10.09 13.34
C LYS A 65 -23.85 10.18 11.93
N GLU A 66 -24.47 9.56 10.94
CA GLU A 66 -24.05 9.56 9.54
C GLU A 66 -24.08 10.96 8.90
N ALA A 67 -24.95 11.86 9.39
CA ALA A 67 -25.01 13.25 8.94
C ALA A 67 -24.22 14.23 9.82
N ALA A 68 -23.60 13.76 10.91
CA ALA A 68 -22.93 14.62 11.86
C ALA A 68 -21.63 15.20 11.27
N VAL A 69 -21.48 16.52 11.32
CA VAL A 69 -20.26 17.22 10.85
C VAL A 69 -19.02 16.73 11.58
N SER A 70 -19.17 16.38 12.85
CA SER A 70 -18.14 15.70 13.64
C SER A 70 -18.78 14.82 14.69
N GLY A 71 -18.07 13.78 15.13
CA GLY A 71 -18.52 12.89 16.19
C GLY A 71 -17.54 11.76 16.45
N SER A 72 -17.98 10.75 17.17
CA SER A 72 -17.22 9.52 17.39
C SER A 72 -18.15 8.31 17.44
N VAL A 73 -17.63 7.18 16.95
CA VAL A 73 -18.24 5.85 17.00
C VAL A 73 -17.15 4.85 17.38
N ASP A 74 -17.33 4.11 18.47
CA ASP A 74 -16.33 3.13 18.97
C ASP A 74 -14.90 3.71 19.10
N ASN A 75 -14.77 4.93 19.63
CA ASN A 75 -13.51 5.70 19.72
C ASN A 75 -12.84 6.05 18.37
N ILE A 76 -13.53 5.85 17.25
CA ILE A 76 -13.14 6.35 15.94
C ILE A 76 -13.78 7.73 15.77
N ALA A 77 -12.96 8.77 15.67
CA ALA A 77 -13.44 10.10 15.30
C ALA A 77 -14.00 10.06 13.88
N ILE A 78 -15.19 10.62 13.68
CA ILE A 78 -15.90 10.61 12.41
C ILE A 78 -16.24 12.02 11.91
N VAL A 79 -16.37 12.14 10.59
CA VAL A 79 -16.85 13.32 9.85
C VAL A 79 -17.85 12.81 8.81
N TYR A 80 -19.10 13.23 8.91
CA TYR A 80 -20.23 12.75 8.10
C TYR A 80 -20.30 11.21 8.03
N GLY A 81 -20.19 10.56 9.20
CA GLY A 81 -20.24 9.10 9.35
C GLY A 81 -18.95 8.34 8.98
N TYR A 82 -18.04 8.94 8.22
CA TYR A 82 -16.77 8.31 7.83
C TYR A 82 -15.65 8.65 8.82
N PRO A 83 -14.57 7.84 8.90
CA PRO A 83 -13.41 8.18 9.72
C PRO A 83 -12.87 9.59 9.39
N ALA A 84 -12.51 10.36 10.42
CA ALA A 84 -11.77 11.59 10.21
C ALA A 84 -10.39 11.27 9.62
N ALA A 85 -9.83 12.13 8.77
CA ALA A 85 -8.50 11.99 8.17
C ALA A 85 -7.39 12.26 9.20
N THR A 86 -7.33 11.44 10.24
CA THR A 86 -6.36 11.49 11.34
C THR A 86 -5.76 10.12 11.53
N SER A 87 -4.49 10.07 11.97
CA SER A 87 -3.81 8.80 12.19
C SER A 87 -4.51 7.96 13.26
N ALA A 88 -5.00 8.60 14.33
CA ALA A 88 -5.74 7.92 15.40
C ALA A 88 -7.03 7.26 14.91
N ALA A 89 -7.85 7.96 14.12
CA ALA A 89 -9.10 7.40 13.61
C ALA A 89 -8.84 6.23 12.63
N LEU A 90 -7.88 6.38 11.71
CA LEU A 90 -7.58 5.34 10.72
C LEU A 90 -6.90 4.12 11.35
N ILE A 91 -6.02 4.30 12.34
CA ILE A 91 -5.40 3.17 13.07
C ILE A 91 -6.45 2.38 13.87
N SER A 92 -7.42 3.07 14.47
CA SER A 92 -8.54 2.40 15.15
C SER A 92 -9.50 1.69 14.18
N ALA A 93 -9.64 2.19 12.96
CA ALA A 93 -10.53 1.63 11.95
C ALA A 93 -9.92 0.46 11.18
N VAL A 94 -8.61 0.50 10.90
CA VAL A 94 -7.90 -0.46 10.05
C VAL A 94 -6.89 -1.27 10.87
N THR A 95 -7.18 -2.56 11.04
CA THR A 95 -6.28 -3.50 11.74
C THR A 95 -4.92 -3.58 11.06
N GLY A 96 -3.84 -3.52 11.85
CA GLY A 96 -2.45 -3.64 11.37
C GLY A 96 -1.88 -2.38 10.69
N LEU A 97 -2.65 -1.29 10.58
CA LEU A 97 -2.20 -0.09 9.88
C LEU A 97 -0.91 0.52 10.47
N ALA A 98 -0.77 0.50 11.80
CA ALA A 98 0.42 1.01 12.48
C ALA A 98 1.66 0.08 12.39
N GLU A 99 1.45 -1.18 12.03
CA GLU A 99 2.51 -2.20 11.99
C GLU A 99 3.25 -2.21 10.67
N ASP A 100 2.53 -2.11 9.55
CA ASP A 100 3.13 -2.27 8.22
C ASP A 100 3.34 -0.93 7.49
N TRP A 101 2.60 0.11 7.90
CA TRP A 101 2.54 1.37 7.18
C TRP A 101 2.98 2.55 8.04
N LYS A 102 3.46 3.61 7.38
CA LYS A 102 3.76 4.89 8.02
C LYS A 102 2.92 6.00 7.43
N VAL A 103 2.58 6.98 8.27
CA VAL A 103 1.96 8.22 7.83
C VAL A 103 2.99 9.06 7.09
N VAL A 104 2.60 9.68 5.98
CA VAL A 104 3.39 10.68 5.26
C VAL A 104 3.30 12.01 6.00
N ALA A 105 4.38 12.41 6.67
CA ALA A 105 4.44 13.69 7.35
C ALA A 105 4.41 14.87 6.35
N GLY A 106 3.71 15.95 6.69
CA GLY A 106 3.69 17.17 5.88
C GLY A 106 2.91 17.05 4.55
N TYR A 107 2.02 16.07 4.41
CA TYR A 107 1.22 15.93 3.20
C TYR A 107 0.38 17.20 2.93
N PRO A 108 0.49 17.84 1.76
CA PRO A 108 0.10 19.24 1.56
C PRO A 108 -1.40 19.45 1.29
N LYS A 109 -2.27 18.55 1.75
CA LYS A 109 -3.72 18.62 1.49
C LYS A 109 -4.53 18.67 2.78
N PRO A 110 -5.45 19.63 2.95
CA PRO A 110 -6.34 19.66 4.11
C PRO A 110 -7.26 18.44 4.11
N ASN A 111 -7.76 18.05 5.28
CA ASN A 111 -8.76 16.97 5.43
C ASN A 111 -8.32 15.64 4.78
N THR A 112 -7.01 15.44 4.66
CA THR A 112 -6.41 14.34 3.92
C THR A 112 -5.26 13.76 4.72
N ILE A 113 -5.14 12.44 4.74
CA ILE A 113 -4.01 11.72 5.30
C ILE A 113 -3.47 10.75 4.27
N ALA A 114 -2.15 10.61 4.20
CA ALA A 114 -1.50 9.67 3.30
C ALA A 114 -0.66 8.66 4.09
N TYR A 115 -0.69 7.42 3.64
CA TYR A 115 0.09 6.31 4.16
C TYR A 115 1.03 5.76 3.08
N THR A 116 2.18 5.26 3.50
CA THR A 116 3.16 4.64 2.61
C THR A 116 3.97 3.57 3.34
N TYR A 117 4.83 2.88 2.60
CA TYR A 117 5.79 1.92 3.15
C TYR A 117 6.72 2.57 4.16
N LYS A 118 7.09 1.85 5.21
CA LYS A 118 8.08 2.32 6.19
C LYS A 118 9.40 2.75 5.52
N SER A 119 9.80 2.05 4.46
CA SER A 119 11.03 2.32 3.70
C SER A 119 10.92 3.47 2.68
N ASN A 120 9.75 4.07 2.46
CA ASN A 120 9.55 5.08 1.44
C ASN A 120 9.52 6.49 2.04
N ASP A 121 10.50 7.34 1.72
CA ASP A 121 10.56 8.72 2.23
C ASP A 121 9.98 9.76 1.27
N SER A 122 9.42 9.33 0.13
CA SER A 122 8.70 10.21 -0.79
C SER A 122 7.39 10.71 -0.18
N THR A 123 7.07 11.98 -0.43
CA THR A 123 5.78 12.59 -0.06
C THR A 123 4.81 12.67 -1.24
N SER A 124 5.19 12.15 -2.42
CA SER A 124 4.41 12.26 -3.66
C SER A 124 4.22 10.95 -4.42
N GLU A 125 4.92 9.88 -4.05
CA GLU A 125 4.94 8.63 -4.81
C GLU A 125 4.78 7.41 -3.92
N CYS A 126 4.15 6.36 -4.45
CA CYS A 126 3.89 5.10 -3.76
C CYS A 126 3.09 5.29 -2.47
N LEU A 127 1.98 6.03 -2.57
CA LEU A 127 1.16 6.43 -1.43
C LEU A 127 -0.25 5.87 -1.56
N VAL A 128 -0.93 5.71 -0.43
CA VAL A 128 -2.38 5.62 -0.35
C VAL A 128 -2.89 6.86 0.36
N THR A 129 -3.68 7.66 -0.35
CA THR A 129 -4.25 8.91 0.15
C THR A 129 -5.71 8.70 0.51
N TYR A 130 -6.07 9.01 1.74
CA TYR A 130 -7.43 9.03 2.24
C TYR A 130 -7.90 10.47 2.43
N VAL A 131 -8.99 10.84 1.76
CA VAL A 131 -9.69 12.12 1.93
C VAL A 131 -10.97 11.84 2.71
N GLN A 132 -11.12 12.45 3.89
CA GLN A 132 -12.35 12.30 4.67
C GLN A 132 -13.55 12.92 3.94
N ALA A 133 -14.76 12.53 4.33
CA ALA A 133 -15.98 13.11 3.79
C ALA A 133 -16.03 14.64 4.02
N GLN A 134 -16.57 15.37 3.05
CA GLN A 134 -16.72 16.83 3.13
C GLN A 134 -18.16 17.26 3.40
N SER A 135 -19.13 16.39 3.12
CA SER A 135 -20.55 16.59 3.40
C SER A 135 -21.30 15.26 3.32
N VAL A 136 -22.58 15.28 3.65
CA VAL A 136 -23.51 14.14 3.45
C VAL A 136 -23.65 13.71 1.98
N SER A 137 -23.21 14.55 1.03
CA SER A 137 -23.23 14.25 -0.42
C SER A 137 -21.84 14.08 -1.02
N GLN A 138 -20.79 14.21 -0.21
CA GLN A 138 -19.39 14.01 -0.61
C GLN A 138 -18.72 13.06 0.37
N ALA A 139 -18.88 11.77 0.09
CA ALA A 139 -18.32 10.67 0.88
C ALA A 139 -16.78 10.69 0.90
N ALA A 140 -16.21 9.96 1.86
CA ALA A 140 -14.76 9.77 1.92
C ALA A 140 -14.24 8.99 0.70
N THR A 141 -13.01 9.28 0.28
CA THR A 141 -12.38 8.61 -0.88
C THR A 141 -10.97 8.15 -0.55
N THR A 142 -10.55 7.06 -1.17
CA THR A 142 -9.19 6.51 -1.04
C THR A 142 -8.59 6.30 -2.42
N VAL A 143 -7.36 6.75 -2.63
CA VAL A 143 -6.67 6.70 -3.91
C VAL A 143 -5.23 6.25 -3.75
N VAL A 144 -4.78 5.38 -4.65
CA VAL A 144 -3.36 5.02 -4.76
C VAL A 144 -2.68 6.04 -5.66
N VAL A 145 -1.54 6.57 -5.19
CA VAL A 145 -0.66 7.42 -5.97
C VAL A 145 0.53 6.55 -6.41
N PRO A 146 0.64 6.21 -7.71
CA PRO A 146 1.76 5.41 -8.22
C PRO A 146 3.06 6.22 -8.23
N GLY A 147 4.16 5.54 -8.54
CA GLY A 147 5.48 6.16 -8.61
C GLY A 147 6.57 5.15 -8.97
N ALA A 148 7.82 5.58 -8.90
CA ALA A 148 8.96 4.70 -9.20
C ALA A 148 9.00 3.52 -8.21
N GLY A 149 9.07 2.30 -8.74
CA GLY A 149 9.15 1.08 -7.91
C GLY A 149 7.82 0.61 -7.31
N CYS A 150 6.69 1.16 -7.74
CA CYS A 150 5.35 0.74 -7.31
C CYS A 150 4.27 1.02 -8.38
N ASN A 151 4.68 1.15 -9.64
CA ASN A 151 3.76 1.33 -10.74
C ASN A 151 3.16 -0.04 -11.09
N PRO A 152 1.83 -0.21 -11.13
CA PRO A 152 1.25 -1.46 -11.59
C PRO A 152 1.72 -1.76 -13.01
N SER A 153 2.21 -2.98 -13.26
CA SER A 153 2.47 -3.41 -14.63
C SER A 153 1.18 -3.25 -15.45
N SER A 154 1.27 -2.45 -16.51
CA SER A 154 0.24 -2.42 -17.54
C SER A 154 0.19 -3.81 -18.14
N LYS A 155 -0.86 -4.57 -17.82
CA LYS A 155 -1.13 -5.87 -18.46
C LYS A 155 -1.23 -5.72 -19.98
#